data_AF-A0A544QSW6-F1
#
_entry.id   AF-A0A544QSW6-F1
#
_cell.length_a   1.000
_cell.length_b   1.000
_cell.length_c   1.000
_cell.angle_alpha   90.00
_cell.angle_beta   90.00
_cell.angle_gamma   90.00
#
_symmetry.space_group_name_H-M   'P 1'
#
loop_
_entity.id
_entity.type
_entity.pdbx_description
1 polymer ?
#
loop_
_entity_poly.entity_id
_entity_poly.type
_entity_poly.pdbx_seq_one_letter_code
_entity_poly.pdbx_strand_id
1 'polypeptide(L)'
;MFLEPESTYDKIYDGEWLSDYPYTVVHRVAVSEGNKGKGISHEIMRFAEKISKERNIKSMKIDTHEDNKVMRSMLEKNGYTYCGIIYLESGDTRVAYEKLI
;
A
#
# COMPACT_ATOMS: atom_id res chain seq x y z
N MET A 1 6.50 8.46 -6.36
CA MET A 1 5.43 7.71 -7.04
C MET A 1 5.95 7.40 -8.43
N PHE A 2 6.61 6.25 -8.57
CA PHE A 2 7.12 5.80 -9.86
C PHE A 2 6.00 5.04 -10.59
N LEU A 3 6.02 5.10 -11.92
CA LEU A 3 5.14 4.36 -12.83
C LEU A 3 5.95 3.26 -13.53
N GLU A 4 6.85 2.60 -12.80
CA GLU A 4 7.51 1.41 -13.34
C GLU A 4 6.62 0.20 -13.10
N PRO A 5 6.46 -0.71 -14.09
CA PRO A 5 5.74 -1.95 -13.89
C PRO A 5 6.52 -2.82 -12.90
N GLU A 6 6.06 -2.80 -11.65
CA GLU A 6 6.64 -3.63 -10.60
C GLU A 6 5.95 -4.98 -10.62
N SER A 7 6.63 -5.97 -11.22
CA SER A 7 6.12 -7.33 -11.42
C SER A 7 5.64 -8.00 -10.11
N THR A 8 6.16 -7.55 -8.97
CA THR A 8 5.76 -7.95 -7.62
C THR A 8 4.24 -7.85 -7.40
N TYR A 9 3.57 -6.85 -8.01
CA TYR A 9 2.13 -6.60 -7.81
C TYR A 9 1.24 -7.31 -8.84
N ASP A 10 1.82 -7.95 -9.86
CA ASP A 10 1.08 -8.67 -10.91
C ASP A 10 0.44 -9.96 -10.40
N LYS A 11 1.04 -10.57 -9.37
CA LYS A 11 0.56 -11.82 -8.77
C LYS A 11 0.35 -11.64 -7.28
N ILE A 12 -0.76 -12.17 -6.81
CA ILE A 12 -1.07 -12.27 -5.39
C ILE A 12 -1.37 -13.72 -5.05
N TYR A 13 -0.95 -14.13 -3.86
CA TYR A 13 -1.05 -15.48 -3.33
C TYR A 13 -1.87 -15.45 -2.04
N ASP A 14 -2.54 -16.54 -1.71
CA ASP A 14 -3.38 -16.67 -0.51
C ASP A 14 -4.40 -15.53 -0.34
N GLY A 15 -4.97 -15.09 -1.47
CA GLY A 15 -5.99 -14.05 -1.56
C GLY A 15 -6.13 -13.51 -2.98
N GLU A 16 -6.78 -12.35 -3.12
CA GLU A 16 -7.05 -11.70 -4.40
C GLU A 16 -7.05 -10.17 -4.27
N TRP A 17 -6.69 -9.48 -5.36
CA TRP A 17 -6.86 -8.04 -5.48
C TRP A 17 -8.35 -7.69 -5.53
N LEU A 18 -8.73 -6.51 -5.02
CA LEU A 18 -10.11 -6.03 -5.05
C LEU A 18 -10.55 -5.60 -6.45
N SER A 19 -9.60 -5.26 -7.33
CA SER A 19 -9.86 -4.82 -8.70
C SER A 19 -8.69 -5.15 -9.64
N ASP A 20 -8.98 -5.10 -10.94
CA ASP A 20 -8.02 -5.14 -12.04
C ASP A 20 -7.73 -3.75 -12.62
N TYR A 21 -8.13 -2.69 -11.91
CA TYR A 21 -7.95 -1.31 -12.36
C TYR A 21 -6.47 -0.92 -12.43
N PRO A 22 -6.11 0.05 -13.28
CA PRO A 22 -4.87 0.78 -13.11
C PRO A 22 -4.73 1.25 -11.66
N TYR A 23 -3.53 1.12 -11.10
CA TYR A 23 -3.28 1.39 -9.69
C TYR A 23 -2.05 2.28 -9.47
N THR A 24 -1.98 2.87 -8.29
CA THR A 24 -0.76 3.50 -7.78
C THR A 24 -0.16 2.63 -6.69
N VAL A 25 1.17 2.64 -6.57
CA VAL A 25 1.87 1.97 -5.48
C VAL A 25 2.55 2.99 -4.58
N VAL A 26 2.36 2.85 -3.28
CA VAL A 26 3.02 3.67 -2.26
C VAL A 26 4.17 2.86 -1.64
N HIS A 27 5.40 3.20 -2.02
CA HIS A 27 6.59 2.60 -1.45
C HIS A 27 7.11 3.37 -0.24
N ARG A 28 7.57 2.62 0.77
CA ARG A 28 8.42 3.12 1.87
C ARG A 28 7.84 4.33 2.60
N VAL A 29 6.76 4.12 3.34
CA VAL A 29 6.25 5.13 4.28
C VAL A 29 7.12 5.13 5.54
N ALA A 30 7.75 6.27 5.83
CA ALA A 30 8.57 6.45 7.03
C ALA A 30 8.23 7.77 7.72
N VAL A 31 8.11 7.73 9.05
CA VAL A 31 7.94 8.91 9.91
C VAL A 31 9.00 8.82 11.01
N SER A 32 9.69 9.93 11.27
CA SER A 32 10.73 9.98 12.31
C SER A 32 10.15 9.72 13.71
N GLU A 33 10.95 9.11 14.59
CA GLU A 33 10.53 8.68 15.92
C GLU A 33 9.87 9.81 16.74
N GLY A 34 10.51 10.98 16.79
CA GLY A 34 10.00 12.17 17.50
C GLY A 34 8.71 12.77 16.92
N ASN A 35 8.21 12.21 15.81
CA ASN A 35 6.98 12.63 15.15
C ASN A 35 5.94 11.51 15.04
N LYS A 36 6.19 10.33 15.64
CA LYS A 36 5.16 9.29 15.77
C LYS A 36 3.97 9.79 16.59
N GLY A 37 2.80 9.22 16.33
CA GLY A 37 1.56 9.57 17.04
C GLY A 37 0.91 10.90 16.62
N LYS A 38 1.54 11.70 15.76
CA LYS A 38 1.00 13.00 15.27
C LYS A 38 0.11 12.89 14.04
N GLY A 39 -0.23 11.67 13.59
CA GLY A 39 -1.09 11.47 12.42
C GLY A 39 -0.43 11.67 11.05
N ILE A 40 0.89 11.91 10.99
CA ILE A 40 1.62 12.22 9.76
C ILE A 40 1.52 11.10 8.72
N SER A 41 1.56 9.83 9.13
CA SER A 41 1.37 8.71 8.21
C SER A 41 0.02 8.78 7.51
N HIS A 42 -1.04 9.17 8.22
CA HIS A 42 -2.37 9.36 7.64
C HIS A 42 -2.39 10.54 6.66
N GLU A 43 -1.68 11.63 6.95
CA GLU A 43 -1.54 12.76 6.02
C GLU A 43 -0.83 12.35 4.73
N ILE A 44 0.25 11.56 4.83
CA ILE A 44 0.95 11.01 3.68
C ILE A 44 -0.01 10.16 2.83
N MET A 45 -0.79 9.27 3.45
CA MET A 45 -1.75 8.43 2.72
C MET A 45 -2.85 9.25 2.06
N ARG A 46 -3.40 10.28 2.74
CA ARG A 46 -4.39 11.20 2.16
C ARG A 46 -3.83 11.98 0.96
N PHE A 47 -2.57 12.40 1.05
CA PHE A 47 -1.91 13.11 -0.04
C PHE A 47 -1.69 12.19 -1.24
N ALA A 48 -1.26 10.95 -1.02
CA ALA A 48 -1.12 9.94 -2.08
C ALA A 48 -2.47 9.60 -2.74
N GLU A 49 -3.55 9.51 -1.96
CA GLU A 49 -4.91 9.33 -2.47
C GLU A 49 -5.34 10.52 -3.34
N LYS A 50 -5.10 11.75 -2.89
CA LYS A 50 -5.37 12.95 -3.68
C LYS A 50 -4.67 12.92 -5.04
N ILE A 51 -3.36 12.60 -5.07
CA ILE A 51 -2.61 12.49 -6.33
C ILE A 51 -3.19 11.40 -7.24
N SER A 52 -3.58 10.27 -6.67
CA SER A 52 -4.17 9.15 -7.44
C SER A 52 -5.48 9.56 -8.10
N LYS A 53 -6.36 10.27 -7.36
CA LYS A 53 -7.62 10.82 -7.89
C LYS A 53 -7.39 11.87 -8.97
N GLU A 54 -6.43 12.77 -8.80
CA GLU A 54 -6.06 13.77 -9.80
C GLU A 54 -5.58 13.13 -11.12
N ARG A 55 -5.06 11.90 -11.05
CA ARG A 55 -4.64 11.09 -12.21
C ARG A 55 -5.73 10.15 -12.72
N ASN A 56 -6.95 10.23 -12.19
CA ASN A 56 -8.07 9.34 -12.50
C ASN A 56 -7.76 7.85 -12.26
N ILE A 57 -6.91 7.56 -11.26
CA ILE A 57 -6.57 6.21 -10.82
C ILE A 57 -7.43 5.86 -9.60
N LYS A 58 -8.07 4.68 -9.63
CA LYS A 58 -9.11 4.26 -8.67
C LYS A 58 -8.67 3.14 -7.72
N SER A 59 -7.43 2.69 -7.85
CA SER A 59 -6.85 1.65 -7.00
C SER A 59 -5.51 2.13 -6.46
N MET A 60 -5.28 1.92 -5.16
CA MET A 60 -3.99 2.12 -4.51
C MET A 60 -3.56 0.83 -3.85
N LYS A 61 -2.35 0.37 -4.15
CA LYS A 61 -1.74 -0.83 -3.58
C LYS A 61 -0.54 -0.47 -2.72
N ILE A 62 -0.32 -1.25 -1.66
CA ILE A 62 0.82 -1.10 -0.76
C ILE A 62 1.09 -2.43 -0.06
N ASP A 63 2.37 -2.70 0.20
CA ASP A 63 2.80 -3.87 0.94
C ASP A 63 3.52 -3.50 2.24
N THR A 64 3.58 -4.45 3.16
CA THR A 64 4.44 -4.34 4.34
C THR A 64 4.91 -5.72 4.82
N HIS A 65 5.88 -5.74 5.72
CA HIS A 65 6.30 -6.98 6.37
C HIS A 65 5.17 -7.50 7.29
N GLU A 66 4.98 -8.81 7.34
CA GLU A 66 3.93 -9.44 8.15
C GLU A 66 3.98 -8.99 9.63
N ASP A 67 5.18 -8.92 10.19
CA ASP A 67 5.43 -8.47 11.57
C ASP A 67 5.24 -6.97 11.82
N ASN A 68 5.07 -6.15 10.76
CA ASN A 68 4.88 -4.70 10.91
C ASN A 68 3.44 -4.37 11.32
N LYS A 69 3.05 -4.80 12.52
CA LYS A 69 1.70 -4.63 13.09
C LYS A 69 1.25 -3.17 13.11
N VAL A 70 2.19 -2.24 13.30
CA VAL A 70 1.92 -0.80 13.28
C VAL A 70 1.49 -0.34 11.89
N MET A 71 2.22 -0.73 10.84
CA MET A 71 1.86 -0.39 9.47
C MET A 71 0.55 -1.05 9.06
N ARG A 72 0.35 -2.33 9.38
CA ARG A 72 -0.91 -3.07 9.10
C ARG A 72 -2.13 -2.36 9.70
N SER A 73 -2.07 -2.02 10.99
CA SER A 73 -3.14 -1.26 11.66
C SER A 73 -3.33 0.14 11.06
N MET A 74 -2.25 0.80 10.64
CA MET A 74 -2.32 2.12 9.99
C MET A 74 -3.03 2.01 8.63
N LEU A 75 -2.72 1.00 7.83
CA LEU A 75 -3.37 0.74 6.53
C LEU A 75 -4.87 0.50 6.69
N GLU A 76 -5.25 -0.40 7.58
CA GLU A 76 -6.66 -0.72 7.87
C GLU A 76 -7.44 0.54 8.31
N LYS A 77 -6.84 1.37 9.19
CA LYS A 77 -7.44 2.65 9.61
C LYS A 77 -7.57 3.68 8.48
N ASN A 78 -6.79 3.56 7.41
CA ASN A 78 -6.91 4.40 6.22
C ASN A 78 -7.82 3.79 5.13
N GLY A 79 -8.51 2.69 5.44
CA GLY A 79 -9.48 2.05 4.53
C GLY A 79 -8.86 1.10 3.52
N TYR A 80 -7.62 0.64 3.75
CA TYR A 80 -7.03 -0.42 2.95
C TYR A 80 -7.53 -1.78 3.43
N THR A 81 -7.75 -2.69 2.49
CA THR A 81 -8.15 -4.08 2.75
C THR A 81 -6.97 -5.00 2.50
N TYR A 82 -6.76 -5.98 3.38
CA TYR A 82 -5.77 -7.03 3.15
C TYR A 82 -6.20 -7.89 1.96
N CYS A 83 -5.28 -8.11 1.02
CA CYS A 83 -5.55 -8.82 -0.22
C CYS A 83 -4.83 -10.16 -0.33
N GLY A 84 -3.75 -10.39 0.43
CA GLY A 84 -2.95 -11.61 0.32
C GLY A 84 -1.46 -11.35 0.49
N ILE A 85 -0.66 -12.25 -0.09
CA ILE A 85 0.81 -12.24 -0.03
C ILE A 85 1.38 -11.96 -1.44
N ILE A 86 2.42 -11.15 -1.49
CA ILE A 86 3.27 -10.96 -2.67
C ILE A 86 4.70 -11.40 -2.37
N TYR A 87 5.42 -11.80 -3.42
CA TYR A 87 6.84 -12.16 -3.34
C TYR A 87 7.67 -11.07 -3.98
N LEU A 88 8.63 -10.52 -3.22
CA LEU A 88 9.64 -9.61 -3.77
C LEU A 88 10.61 -10.38 -4.67
N GLU A 89 11.34 -9.67 -5.53
CA GLU A 89 12.41 -10.28 -6.35
C GLU A 89 13.48 -10.99 -5.50
N SER A 90 13.66 -10.59 -4.24
CA SER A 90 14.55 -11.26 -3.29
C SER A 90 14.03 -12.64 -2.83
N GLY A 91 12.77 -12.97 -3.10
CA GLY A 91 12.07 -14.13 -2.57
C GLY A 91 11.37 -13.88 -1.23
N ASP A 92 11.56 -12.70 -0.62
CA ASP A 92 10.89 -12.36 0.64
C ASP A 92 9.39 -12.13 0.43
N THR A 93 8.59 -12.51 1.42
CA THR A 93 7.14 -12.29 1.41
C THR A 93 6.77 -10.94 2.00
N ARG A 94 5.68 -10.36 1.48
CA ARG A 94 5.03 -9.18 2.04
C ARG A 94 3.52 -9.40 2.08
N VAL A 95 2.87 -8.84 3.10
CA VAL A 95 1.41 -8.76 3.13
C VAL A 95 0.98 -7.56 2.30
N ALA A 96 0.10 -7.81 1.34
CA ALA A 96 -0.38 -6.83 0.39
C ALA A 96 -1.76 -6.30 0.77
N TYR A 97 -1.97 -5.02 0.50
CA TYR A 97 -3.20 -4.30 0.78
C TYR A 97 -3.61 -3.46 -0.43
N GLU A 98 -4.92 -3.34 -0.65
CA GLU A 98 -5.51 -2.48 -1.68
C GLU A 98 -6.61 -1.59 -1.09
N LYS A 99 -6.70 -0.36 -1.60
CA LYS A 99 -7.80 0.56 -1.37
C LYS A 99 -8.38 1.03 -2.69
N LEU A 100 -9.70 0.88 -2.84
CA LEU A 100 -10.46 1.50 -3.93
C LEU A 100 -10.83 2.93 -3.53
N ILE A 101 -10.63 3.89 -4.44
CA ILE A 101 -10.73 5.35 -4.17
C ILE A 101 -11.57 6.12 -5.19
#